data_AF-X0WUH4-F1
#
_entry.id   AF-X0WUH4-F1
#
_cell.length_a   1.000
_cell.length_b   1.000
_cell.length_c   1.000
_cell.angle_alpha   90.00
_cell.angle_beta   90.00
_cell.angle_gamma   90.00
#
_symmetry.space_group_name_H-M   'P 1'
#
loop_
_entity.id
_entity.type
_entity.pdbx_description
1 polymer ?
#
loop_
_entity_poly.entity_id
_entity_poly.type
_entity_poly.pdbx_seq_one_letter_code
_entity_poly.pdbx_strand_id
1 'polypeptide(L)'
;MATIADLAPAWLPPELARAWENEYTALGGSGVTGSSDAAAEIIRQDPKYRPIYDRYFPGSRRDDGSLRLNEQDYYNRAQSYRDSLSSVGLNPDLYEGKFGDMIATDVDE
;
A
#
# COMPACT_ATOMS: atom_id res chain seq x y z
N MET A 1 3.10 10.33 24.73
CA MET A 1 2.07 9.68 23.89
C MET A 1 2.77 9.28 22.61
N ALA A 2 2.78 7.99 22.27
CA ALA A 2 3.24 7.54 20.95
C ALA A 2 2.40 8.26 19.89
N THR A 3 3.07 8.80 18.87
CA THR A 3 2.37 9.45 17.75
C THR A 3 1.97 8.39 16.71
N ILE A 4 1.06 8.72 15.78
CA ILE A 4 0.64 7.82 14.68
C ILE A 4 1.86 7.25 13.93
N ALA A 5 2.97 8.02 13.86
CA ALA A 5 4.23 7.62 13.24
C ALA A 5 5.04 6.56 14.02
N ASP A 6 4.74 6.35 15.31
CA ASP A 6 5.41 5.35 16.17
C ASP A 6 4.75 3.96 16.07
N LEU A 7 3.48 3.90 15.64
CA LEU A 7 2.67 2.67 15.66
C LEU A 7 2.32 2.18 14.27
N ALA A 8 2.06 3.07 13.31
CA ALA A 8 1.82 2.66 11.94
C ALA A 8 3.14 2.19 11.28
N PRO A 9 3.12 1.10 10.52
CA PRO A 9 4.28 0.71 9.72
C PRO A 9 4.78 1.90 8.86
N ALA A 10 6.08 2.16 8.86
CA ALA A 10 6.67 3.36 8.24
C ALA A 10 6.38 3.52 6.74
N TRP A 11 5.95 2.45 6.09
CA TRP A 11 5.54 2.40 4.69
C TRP A 11 4.08 2.81 4.45
N LEU A 12 3.25 2.96 5.49
CA LEU A 12 1.85 3.35 5.34
C LEU A 12 1.69 4.87 5.16
N PRO A 13 1.03 5.31 4.09
CA PRO A 13 0.65 6.72 3.95
C PRO A 13 -0.21 7.18 5.13
N PRO A 14 -0.12 8.46 5.57
CA PRO A 14 -0.74 8.91 6.83
C PRO A 14 -2.25 8.66 6.94
N GLU A 15 -2.98 8.75 5.83
CA GLU A 15 -4.42 8.49 5.79
C GLU A 15 -4.72 7.00 6.01
N LEU A 16 -3.94 6.10 5.39
CA LEU A 16 -4.09 4.65 5.52
C LEU A 16 -3.52 4.13 6.85
N ALA A 17 -2.48 4.77 7.38
CA ALA A 17 -1.95 4.55 8.72
C ALA A 17 -3.02 4.75 9.81
N ARG A 18 -3.86 5.80 9.67
CA ARG A 18 -4.99 6.03 10.59
C ARG A 18 -6.07 4.96 10.47
N ALA A 19 -6.35 4.49 9.25
CA ALA A 19 -7.27 3.37 9.05
C ALA A 19 -6.76 2.10 9.73
N TRP A 20 -5.48 1.79 9.54
CA TRP A 20 -4.81 0.67 10.20
C TRP A 20 -4.85 0.78 11.73
N GLU A 21 -4.54 1.95 12.29
CA GLU A 21 -4.53 2.18 13.75
C GLU A 21 -5.92 1.98 14.37
N ASN A 22 -6.97 2.45 13.70
CA ASN A 22 -8.36 2.25 14.15
C ASN A 22 -8.69 0.75 14.25
N GLU A 23 -8.36 -0.03 13.23
CA GLU A 23 -8.60 -1.47 13.21
C GLU A 23 -7.71 -2.21 14.21
N TYR A 24 -6.43 -1.84 14.30
CA TYR A 24 -5.48 -2.36 15.27
C TYR A 24 -5.99 -2.19 16.70
N THR A 25 -6.48 -0.99 17.03
CA THR A 25 -7.02 -0.68 18.36
C THR A 25 -8.33 -1.44 18.61
N ALA A 26 -9.21 -1.54 17.61
CA ALA A 26 -10.46 -2.30 17.70
C ALA A 26 -10.23 -3.80 17.95
N LEU A 27 -9.12 -4.34 17.43
CA LEU A 27 -8.68 -5.72 17.65
C LEU A 27 -7.94 -5.95 18.98
N GLY A 28 -7.87 -4.95 19.87
CA GLY A 28 -7.20 -5.06 21.16
C GLY A 28 -5.72 -4.64 21.18
N GLY A 29 -5.23 -4.09 20.06
CA GLY A 29 -3.90 -3.49 19.94
C GLY A 29 -2.77 -4.42 20.36
N SER A 30 -1.80 -3.90 21.12
CA SER A 30 -0.63 -4.67 21.57
C SER A 30 -0.96 -5.75 22.59
N GLY A 31 -2.19 -5.77 23.10
CA GLY A 31 -2.67 -6.79 24.04
C GLY A 31 -3.05 -8.11 23.36
N VAL A 32 -3.11 -8.14 22.03
CA VAL A 32 -3.53 -9.31 21.25
C VAL A 32 -2.48 -9.61 20.16
N THR A 33 -1.87 -10.79 20.23
CA THR A 33 -0.92 -11.26 19.23
C THR A 33 -1.60 -11.38 17.86
N GLY A 34 -0.97 -10.82 16.82
CA GLY A 34 -1.49 -10.87 15.44
C GLY A 34 -2.48 -9.75 15.10
N SER A 35 -2.84 -8.86 16.04
CA SER A 35 -3.74 -7.73 15.74
C SER A 35 -3.17 -6.75 14.71
N SER A 36 -1.83 -6.65 14.62
CA SER A 36 -1.16 -5.86 13.58
C SER A 36 -1.42 -6.42 12.18
N ASP A 37 -1.21 -7.72 11.99
CA ASP A 37 -1.42 -8.41 10.71
C ASP A 37 -2.91 -8.45 10.34
N ALA A 38 -3.78 -8.68 11.32
CA ALA A 38 -5.23 -8.66 11.10
C ALA A 38 -5.72 -7.27 10.71
N ALA A 39 -5.23 -6.19 11.35
CA ALA A 39 -5.55 -4.83 10.95
C ALA A 39 -5.06 -4.51 9.52
N ALA A 40 -3.86 -4.99 9.15
CA ALA A 40 -3.34 -4.88 7.79
C ALA A 40 -4.24 -5.62 6.78
N GLU A 41 -4.72 -6.81 7.11
CA GLU A 41 -5.64 -7.54 6.23
C GLU A 41 -6.99 -6.85 6.08
N ILE A 42 -7.53 -6.25 7.15
CA ILE A 42 -8.78 -5.49 7.09
C ILE A 42 -8.64 -4.30 6.14
N ILE A 43 -7.57 -3.50 6.25
CA ILE A 43 -7.39 -2.36 5.34
C ILE A 43 -7.18 -2.78 3.87
N ARG A 44 -6.67 -3.99 3.63
CA ARG A 44 -6.48 -4.56 2.29
C ARG A 44 -7.77 -5.08 1.69
N GLN A 45 -8.66 -5.69 2.47
CA GLN A 45 -9.80 -6.44 1.92
C GLN A 45 -11.14 -5.73 2.09
N ASP A 46 -11.32 -5.03 3.21
CA ASP A 46 -12.61 -4.47 3.59
C ASP A 46 -13.05 -3.40 2.57
N PRO A 47 -14.25 -3.52 1.98
CA PRO A 47 -14.78 -2.55 1.03
C PRO A 47 -14.73 -1.09 1.52
N LYS A 48 -14.81 -0.87 2.84
CA LYS A 48 -14.69 0.45 3.47
C LYS A 48 -13.35 1.12 3.16
N TYR A 49 -12.26 0.35 3.11
CA TYR A 49 -10.90 0.85 2.93
C TYR A 49 -10.36 0.69 1.51
N ARG A 50 -11.05 -0.05 0.63
CA ARG A 50 -10.62 -0.19 -0.78
C ARG A 50 -10.36 1.14 -1.48
N PRO A 51 -11.22 2.18 -1.41
CA PRO A 51 -10.98 3.42 -2.15
C PRO A 51 -9.71 4.16 -1.70
N ILE A 52 -9.37 4.09 -0.42
CA ILE A 52 -8.16 4.71 0.12
C ILE A 52 -6.93 3.84 -0.18
N TYR A 53 -7.04 2.51 -0.03
CA TYR A 53 -5.97 1.58 -0.34
C TYR A 53 -5.58 1.66 -1.83
N ASP A 54 -6.55 1.56 -2.73
CA ASP A 54 -6.34 1.55 -4.18
C ASP A 54 -5.85 2.91 -4.71
N ARG A 55 -6.07 4.01 -3.98
CA ARG A 55 -5.48 5.32 -4.28
C ARG A 55 -3.96 5.32 -4.08
N TYR A 56 -3.48 4.66 -3.04
CA TYR A 56 -2.05 4.62 -2.70
C TYR A 56 -1.31 3.47 -3.37
N PHE A 57 -2.01 2.39 -3.69
CA PHE A 57 -1.49 1.21 -4.38
C PHE A 57 -2.27 0.92 -5.67
N PRO A 58 -2.36 1.88 -6.61
CA PRO A 58 -3.13 1.71 -7.84
C PRO A 58 -2.61 0.53 -8.67
N GLY A 59 -3.51 -0.24 -9.29
CA GLY A 59 -3.15 -1.42 -10.08
C GLY A 59 -2.74 -2.65 -9.26
N SER A 60 -2.51 -2.52 -7.95
CA SER A 60 -2.18 -3.66 -7.09
C SER A 60 -3.35 -4.63 -6.93
N ARG A 61 -4.61 -4.20 -7.06
CA ARG A 61 -5.79 -5.06 -6.89
C ARG A 61 -6.30 -5.60 -8.23
N ARG A 62 -6.54 -6.91 -8.28
CA ARG A 62 -7.16 -7.63 -9.42
C ARG A 62 -8.68 -7.47 -9.42
N ASP A 63 -9.31 -7.80 -10.54
CA ASP A 63 -10.76 -7.77 -10.71
C ASP A 63 -11.50 -8.73 -9.76
N ASP A 64 -10.83 -9.83 -9.35
CA ASP A 64 -11.35 -10.78 -8.36
C ASP A 64 -11.20 -10.30 -6.90
N GLY A 65 -10.63 -9.11 -6.69
CA GLY A 65 -10.41 -8.49 -5.39
C GLY A 65 -9.10 -8.86 -4.70
N SER A 66 -8.36 -9.86 -5.21
CA SER A 66 -7.05 -10.25 -4.69
C SER A 66 -5.97 -9.20 -5.02
N LEU A 67 -4.88 -9.22 -4.25
CA LEU A 67 -3.75 -8.31 -4.46
C LEU A 67 -2.66 -9.00 -5.31
N ARG A 68 -2.22 -8.33 -6.37
CA ARG A 68 -1.08 -8.68 -7.22
C ARG A 68 0.24 -8.58 -6.46
N LEU A 69 0.39 -7.50 -5.70
CA LEU A 69 1.58 -7.19 -4.91
C LEU A 69 1.16 -6.82 -3.50
N ASN A 70 1.95 -7.25 -2.51
CA ASN A 70 1.91 -6.62 -1.20
C ASN A 70 2.53 -5.21 -1.29
N GLU A 71 2.41 -4.43 -0.23
CA GLU A 71 2.79 -3.02 -0.24
C GLU A 71 4.29 -2.82 -0.41
N GLN A 72 5.12 -3.69 0.20
CA GLN A 72 6.57 -3.63 0.03
C GLN A 72 6.98 -3.92 -1.42
N ASP A 73 6.39 -4.94 -2.03
CA ASP A 73 6.65 -5.30 -3.42
C ASP A 73 6.15 -4.22 -4.38
N TYR A 74 5.03 -3.57 -4.08
CA TYR A 74 4.55 -2.41 -4.82
C TYR A 74 5.56 -1.27 -4.80
N TYR A 75 6.06 -0.89 -3.61
CA TYR A 75 7.08 0.17 -3.49
C TYR A 75 8.37 -0.18 -4.23
N ASN A 76 8.84 -1.43 -4.11
CA ASN A 76 10.02 -1.90 -4.82
C ASN A 76 9.83 -1.83 -6.34
N ARG A 77 8.66 -2.23 -6.85
CA ARG A 77 8.33 -2.17 -8.27
C ARG A 77 8.26 -0.73 -8.78
N ALA A 78 7.56 0.14 -8.06
CA ALA A 78 7.48 1.56 -8.39
C ALA A 78 8.87 2.21 -8.42
N GLN A 79 9.73 1.89 -7.44
CA GLN A 79 11.11 2.39 -7.42
C GLN A 79 11.93 1.88 -8.62
N SER A 80 11.78 0.62 -9.00
CA SER A 80 12.45 0.06 -10.20
C SER A 80 12.07 0.83 -11.48
N TYR A 81 10.80 1.24 -11.63
CA TYR A 81 10.37 2.08 -12.75
C TYR A 81 11.00 3.48 -12.69
N ARG A 82 11.07 4.08 -11.50
CA ARG A 82 11.76 5.38 -11.31
C ARG A 82 13.22 5.31 -11.71
N ASP A 83 13.93 4.26 -11.27
CA ASP A 83 15.34 4.05 -11.59
C ASP A 83 15.54 3.82 -13.10
N SER A 84 14.65 3.05 -13.73
CA SER A 84 14.68 2.78 -15.17
C SER A 84 14.49 4.06 -15.99
N LEU A 85 13.50 4.90 -15.63
CA LEU A 85 13.28 6.20 -16.28
C LEU A 85 14.47 7.15 -16.08
N SER A 86 15.01 7.20 -14.86
CA SER A 86 16.16 8.04 -14.54
C SER A 86 17.41 7.60 -15.33
N SER A 87 17.60 6.29 -15.53
CA SER A 87 18.75 5.73 -16.26
C SER A 87 18.83 6.18 -17.73
N VAL A 88 17.69 6.52 -18.33
CA VAL A 88 17.59 7.03 -19.71
C VAL A 88 17.42 8.57 -19.75
N GLY A 89 17.62 9.25 -18.63
CA GLY A 89 17.57 10.71 -18.53
C GLY A 89 16.16 11.30 -18.47
N LEU A 90 15.13 10.48 -18.21
CA LEU A 90 13.76 10.95 -18.02
C LEU A 90 13.51 11.33 -16.55
N ASN A 91 12.72 12.37 -16.32
CA ASN A 91 12.27 12.70 -14.97
C ASN A 91 11.13 11.75 -14.55
N PRO A 92 11.33 10.86 -13.57
CA PRO A 92 10.32 9.90 -13.14
C PRO A 92 9.07 10.55 -12.53
N ASP A 93 9.17 11.76 -11.98
CA ASP A 93 8.03 12.46 -11.35
C ASP A 93 6.92 12.76 -12.37
N LEU A 94 7.27 12.88 -13.66
CA LEU A 94 6.29 13.07 -14.74
C LEU A 94 5.45 11.82 -15.04
N TYR A 95 5.87 10.66 -14.52
CA TYR A 95 5.29 9.35 -14.80
C TYR A 95 4.74 8.67 -13.54
N GLU A 96 4.80 9.31 -12.38
CA GLU A 96 4.35 8.71 -11.11
C GLU A 96 2.87 8.25 -11.18
N GLY A 97 2.01 9.04 -11.83
CA GLY A 97 0.62 8.68 -12.07
C GLY A 97 0.40 7.52 -13.06
N LYS A 98 1.45 7.00 -13.69
CA LYS A 98 1.41 5.87 -14.64
C LYS A 98 1.93 4.56 -14.06
N PHE A 99 2.58 4.58 -12.90
CA PHE A 99 3.12 3.37 -12.30
C PHE A 99 2.02 2.36 -11.95
N GLY A 100 0.85 2.82 -11.51
CA GLY A 100 -0.28 1.91 -11.27
C GLY A 100 -0.74 1.16 -12.52
N ASP A 101 -0.85 1.86 -13.65
CA ASP A 101 -1.20 1.26 -14.96
C ASP A 101 -0.14 0.22 -15.40
N MET A 102 1.14 0.57 -15.21
CA MET A 102 2.26 -0.31 -15.53
C MET A 102 2.26 -1.56 -14.64
N ILE A 103 2.05 -1.41 -13.33
CA ILE A 103 1.96 -2.52 -12.37
C ILE A 103 0.80 -3.45 -12.70
N ALA A 104 -0.35 -2.90 -13.09
CA ALA A 104 -1.51 -3.69 -13.48
C ALA A 104 -1.21 -4.57 -14.71
N THR A 105 -0.46 -4.03 -15.68
CA THR A 105 -0.16 -4.73 -16.94
C THR A 105 1.01 -5.72 -16.80
N ASP A 106 2.05 -5.39 -16.05
CA ASP A 106 3.32 -6.13 -15.92
C ASP A 106 3.22 -7.43 -15.08
N VAL A 107 2.10 -7.64 -14.37
CA VAL A 107 1.90 -8.82 -13.50
C VAL A 107 0.79 -9.75 -14.03
N ASP A 108 0.13 -9.36 -15.13
CA ASP A 108 -0.89 -10.17 -15.82
C ASP A 108 -0.32 -10.91 -17.07
N GLU A 109 1.00 -10.82 -17.34
CA GLU A 109 1.76 -11.65 -18.31
C GLU A 109 2.45 -12.87 -17.66
#